data_AF-G5QCV9-F1
#
_entry.id   AF-G5QCV9-F1
#
_cell.length_a   1.000
_cell.length_b   1.000
_cell.length_c   1.000
_cell.angle_alpha   90.00
_cell.angle_beta   90.00
_cell.angle_gamma   90.00
#
_symmetry.space_group_name_H-M   'P 1'
#
loop_
_entity.id
_entity.type
_entity.pdbx_description
1 polymer ?
#
loop_
_entity_poly.entity_id
_entity_poly.type
_entity_poly.pdbx_seq_one_letter_code
_entity_poly.pdbx_strand_id
1 'polypeptide(L)'
;MKLYNLKDHNEQVSFAQAVTQGLGKQQGLFFPHDLPEFSLTEIDEMLNQDFVSRSAKILSAFIGDEIPQQILEERVRAAFAFP
;
A
#
# COMPACT_ATOMS: atom_id res chain seq x y z
N MET A 1 7.86 -3.00 -1.60
CA MET A 1 7.42 -2.20 -2.77
C MET A 1 8.55 -1.31 -3.28
N LYS A 2 8.45 -0.80 -4.51
CA LYS A 2 9.20 0.40 -4.95
C LYS A 2 8.25 1.51 -5.40
N LEU A 3 8.62 2.74 -5.07
CA LEU A 3 7.94 3.96 -5.47
C LEU A 3 8.95 4.86 -6.20
N TYR A 4 8.51 5.57 -7.23
CA TYR A 4 9.35 6.53 -7.96
C TYR A 4 8.77 7.94 -7.90
N ASN A 5 9.63 8.96 -7.98
CA ASN A 5 9.19 10.34 -8.01
C ASN A 5 8.69 10.75 -9.41
N LEU A 6 7.48 11.31 -9.50
CA LEU A 6 6.88 11.78 -10.76
C LEU A 6 7.67 12.89 -11.48
N LYS A 7 8.55 13.62 -10.77
CA LYS A 7 9.41 14.68 -11.33
C LYS A 7 10.84 14.21 -11.63
N ASP A 8 11.25 13.07 -11.09
CA ASP A 8 12.57 12.45 -11.31
C ASP A 8 12.45 10.93 -11.15
N HIS A 9 12.22 10.22 -12.25
CA HIS A 9 11.98 8.77 -12.22
C HIS A 9 13.21 7.94 -11.74
N ASN A 10 14.40 8.55 -11.67
CA ASN A 10 15.58 7.89 -11.10
C ASN A 10 15.57 7.90 -9.57
N GLU A 11 14.82 8.80 -8.94
CA GLU A 11 14.59 8.76 -7.50
C GLU A 11 13.56 7.67 -7.20
N GLN A 12 14.05 6.56 -6.64
CA GLN A 12 13.24 5.44 -6.20
C GLN A 12 13.44 5.18 -4.71
N VAL A 13 12.36 4.86 -4.03
CA VAL A 13 12.33 4.62 -2.58
C VAL A 13 11.45 3.41 -2.26
N SER A 14 11.70 2.80 -1.10
CA SER A 14 10.80 1.79 -0.50
C SER A 14 9.52 2.43 0.05
N PHE A 15 8.52 1.62 0.40
CA PHE A 15 7.32 2.11 1.07
C PHE A 15 7.65 2.78 2.40
N ALA A 16 8.47 2.15 3.25
CA ALA A 16 8.90 2.72 4.53
C ALA A 16 9.60 4.09 4.39
N GLN A 17 10.44 4.24 3.36
CA GLN A 17 11.08 5.52 3.06
C GLN A 17 10.08 6.56 2.58
N ALA A 18 9.16 6.22 1.66
CA ALA A 18 8.16 7.17 1.18
C ALA A 18 7.24 7.69 2.29
N VAL A 19 6.82 6.81 3.22
CA VAL A 19 5.97 7.19 4.35
C VAL A 19 6.68 8.16 5.30
N THR A 20 7.97 7.97 5.55
CA THR A 20 8.75 8.81 6.47
C THR A 20 9.26 10.09 5.83
N GLN A 21 9.60 10.07 4.54
CA GLN A 21 10.10 11.22 3.79
C GLN A 21 8.98 12.15 3.32
N GLY A 22 7.82 11.61 2.96
CA GLY A 22 6.70 12.37 2.39
C GLY A 22 6.93 12.76 0.94
N LEU A 23 7.68 13.85 0.69
CA LEU A 23 7.92 14.38 -0.66
C LEU A 23 9.28 13.95 -1.22
N GLY A 24 9.30 13.60 -2.51
CA GLY A 24 10.53 13.42 -3.28
C GLY A 24 11.19 14.75 -3.63
N LYS A 25 12.35 14.68 -4.30
CA LYS A 25 13.05 15.84 -4.85
C LYS A 25 12.10 16.72 -5.67
N GLN A 26 12.35 18.02 -5.65
CA GLN A 26 11.58 19.03 -6.39
C GLN A 26 10.09 19.08 -5.99
N GLN A 27 9.76 18.70 -4.75
CA GLN A 27 8.37 18.55 -4.28
C GLN A 27 7.57 17.64 -5.21
N GLY A 28 8.21 16.55 -5.63
CA GLY A 28 7.56 15.53 -6.44
C GLY A 28 6.84 14.52 -5.57
N LEU A 29 5.70 14.04 -6.05
CA LEU A 29 4.96 12.98 -5.37
C LEU A 29 5.55 11.62 -5.77
N PHE A 30 5.54 10.68 -4.81
CA PHE A 30 5.91 9.30 -5.07
C PHE A 30 4.72 8.52 -5.65
N PHE A 31 4.97 7.72 -6.68
CA PHE A 31 3.99 6.87 -7.34
C PHE A 31 4.46 5.41 -7.36
N PRO A 32 3.54 4.42 -7.23
CA PRO A 32 3.86 3.00 -7.33
C PRO A 32 4.63 2.65 -8.60
N HIS A 33 5.77 1.97 -8.47
CA HIS A 33 6.46 1.44 -9.63
C HIS A 33 5.63 0.36 -10.32
N ASP A 34 5.04 -0.53 -9.52
CA ASP A 34 4.19 -1.61 -9.98
C ASP A 34 2.75 -1.35 -9.52
N LEU A 35 1.80 -1.62 -10.41
CA LEU A 35 0.37 -1.54 -10.12
C LEU A 35 -0.14 -2.98 -9.95
N PRO A 36 -0.39 -3.44 -8.71
CA PRO A 36 -0.90 -4.78 -8.49
C PRO A 36 -2.30 -4.92 -9.08
N GLU A 37 -2.55 -6.06 -9.72
CA GLU A 37 -3.84 -6.42 -10.27
C GLU A 37 -4.42 -7.59 -9.48
N PHE A 38 -5.74 -7.58 -9.32
CA PHE A 38 -6.49 -8.68 -8.75
C PHE A 38 -7.31 -9.35 -9.85
N SER A 39 -7.34 -10.67 -9.86
CA SER A 39 -8.26 -11.43 -10.69
C SER A 39 -9.72 -11.17 -10.27
N LEU A 40 -10.65 -11.43 -11.19
CA LEU A 40 -12.09 -11.30 -10.89
C LEU A 40 -12.51 -12.18 -9.70
N THR A 41 -11.94 -13.38 -9.60
CA THR A 41 -12.19 -14.29 -8.47
C THR A 41 -11.68 -13.70 -7.15
N GLU A 42 -10.47 -13.12 -7.12
CA GLU A 42 -9.95 -12.48 -5.90
C GLU A 42 -10.78 -11.28 -5.48
N ILE A 43 -11.30 -10.52 -6.45
CA ILE A 43 -12.21 -9.41 -6.18
C ILE A 43 -13.49 -9.92 -5.53
N ASP A 44 -14.12 -10.95 -6.09
CA ASP A 44 -15.34 -11.55 -5.52
C ASP A 44 -15.09 -12.08 -4.09
N GLU A 45 -13.97 -12.73 -3.85
CA GLU A 45 -13.57 -13.19 -2.51
C GLU A 45 -13.37 -12.02 -1.54
N MET A 46 -12.66 -10.97 -1.95
CA MET A 46 -12.42 -9.77 -1.14
C MET A 46 -13.70 -9.04 -0.79
N LEU A 47 -14.65 -8.95 -1.71
CA LEU A 47 -15.94 -8.30 -1.49
C LEU A 47 -16.80 -9.01 -0.43
N ASN A 48 -16.57 -10.31 -0.19
CA ASN A 48 -17.22 -11.07 0.87
C ASN A 48 -16.54 -10.94 2.26
N GLN A 49 -15.36 -10.31 2.34
CA GLN A 49 -14.64 -10.10 3.60
C GLN A 49 -15.16 -8.88 4.36
N ASP A 50 -14.94 -8.83 5.68
CA ASP A 50 -15.18 -7.61 6.45
C ASP A 50 -14.24 -6.46 6.02
N PHE A 51 -14.59 -5.24 6.41
CA PHE A 51 -13.89 -4.04 5.97
C PHE A 51 -12.40 -4.04 6.34
N VAL A 52 -12.04 -4.50 7.55
CA VAL A 52 -10.65 -4.52 8.01
C VAL A 52 -9.84 -5.55 7.22
N SER A 53 -10.34 -6.79 7.13
CA SER A 53 -9.66 -7.88 6.42
C SER A 53 -9.45 -7.55 4.95
N ARG A 54 -10.48 -6.98 4.31
CA ARG A 54 -10.43 -6.55 2.90
C ARG A 54 -9.39 -5.47 2.68
N SER A 55 -9.41 -4.42 3.51
CA SER A 55 -8.46 -3.33 3.39
C SER A 55 -7.02 -3.76 3.66
N ALA A 56 -6.78 -4.66 4.61
CA ALA A 56 -5.46 -5.23 4.84
C ALA A 56 -4.94 -5.98 3.60
N LYS A 57 -5.79 -6.77 2.93
CA LYS A 57 -5.42 -7.49 1.70
C LYS A 57 -5.11 -6.53 0.55
N ILE A 58 -5.91 -5.48 0.35
CA ILE A 58 -5.67 -4.46 -0.69
C ILE A 58 -4.34 -3.74 -0.45
N LEU A 59 -4.10 -3.27 0.79
CA LEU A 59 -2.88 -2.54 1.13
C LEU A 59 -1.63 -3.42 1.03
N SER A 60 -1.75 -4.70 1.42
CA SER A 60 -0.64 -5.67 1.33
C SER A 60 -0.16 -5.87 -0.11
N ALA A 61 -1.05 -5.79 -1.10
CA ALA A 61 -0.68 -5.95 -2.51
C ALA A 61 0.24 -4.82 -3.01
N PHE A 62 0.14 -3.63 -2.43
CA PHE A 62 1.07 -2.54 -2.72
C PHE A 62 2.33 -2.66 -1.88
N ILE A 63 2.20 -2.77 -0.55
CA ILE A 63 3.33 -2.76 0.39
C ILE A 63 4.30 -3.92 0.11
N GLY A 64 3.76 -5.08 -0.29
CA GLY A 64 4.52 -6.32 -0.48
C GLY A 64 5.10 -6.80 0.86
N ASP A 65 6.32 -7.32 0.81
CA ASP A 65 6.95 -7.97 1.98
C ASP A 65 7.51 -6.99 3.03
N GLU A 66 7.33 -5.67 2.87
CA GLU A 66 7.85 -4.68 3.82
C GLU A 66 7.12 -4.69 5.17
N ILE A 67 5.84 -5.09 5.18
CA ILE A 67 5.04 -5.24 6.40
C ILE A 67 4.29 -6.58 6.32
N PRO A 68 4.51 -7.53 7.26
CA PRO A 68 3.78 -8.79 7.28
C PRO A 68 2.27 -8.56 7.36
N GLN A 69 1.48 -9.34 6.62
CA GLN A 69 0.03 -9.17 6.51
C GLN A 69 -0.67 -9.14 7.87
N GLN A 70 -0.28 -10.00 8.81
CA GLN A 70 -0.85 -10.03 10.15
C GLN A 70 -0.64 -8.70 10.90
N ILE A 71 0.57 -8.15 10.83
CA ILE A 71 0.90 -6.87 11.46
C ILE A 71 0.13 -5.74 10.76
N LEU A 72 0.00 -5.79 9.43
CA LEU A 72 -0.76 -4.80 8.68
C LEU A 72 -2.24 -4.80 9.08
N GLU A 73 -2.85 -5.98 9.26
CA GLU A 73 -4.22 -6.11 9.71
C GLU A 73 -4.44 -5.51 11.10
N GLU A 74 -3.51 -5.74 12.04
CA GLU A 74 -3.56 -5.11 13.38
C GLU A 74 -3.55 -3.58 13.29
N ARG A 75 -2.70 -3.00 12.42
CA ARG A 75 -2.63 -1.55 12.19
C ARG A 75 -3.91 -1.00 11.57
N VAL A 76 -4.45 -1.70 10.56
CA VAL A 76 -5.71 -1.33 9.90
C VAL A 76 -6.87 -1.39 10.88
N ARG A 77 -6.95 -2.44 11.70
CA ARG A 77 -7.97 -2.60 12.74
C ARG A 77 -7.94 -1.46 13.76
N ALA A 78 -6.74 -1.05 14.18
CA ALA A 78 -6.58 0.08 15.08
C ALA A 78 -6.95 1.42 14.44
N ALA A 79 -6.65 1.60 13.14
CA ALA A 79 -6.96 2.82 12.41
C ALA A 79 -8.45 2.95 12.07
N PHE A 80 -9.11 1.85 11.70
CA PHE A 80 -10.52 1.81 11.31
C PHE A 80 -11.44 1.53 12.50
N ALA A 81 -11.19 2.23 13.61
CA ALA A 81 -11.95 2.14 14.85
C ALA A 81 -13.05 3.21 14.92
N PHE A 82 -13.93 3.24 13.92
CA PHE A 82 -15.07 4.15 13.84
C PHE A 82 -16.41 3.38 13.89
N PRO A 83 -17.48 4.00 14.42
CA PRO A 83 -18.81 3.38 14.55
C PRO A 83 -19.51 3.17 13.21
#